data_AF-A0A7T4QPY5-F1
#
_entry.id   AF-A0A7T4QPY5-F1
#
_cell.length_a   1.000
_cell.length_b   1.000
_cell.length_c   1.000
_cell.angle_alpha   90.00
_cell.angle_beta   90.00
_cell.angle_gamma   90.00
#
_symmetry.space_group_name_H-M   'P 1'
#
loop_
_entity.id
_entity.type
_entity.pdbx_description
1 polymer ?
#
loop_
_entity_poly.entity_id
_entity_poly.type
_entity_poly.pdbx_seq_one_letter_code
_entity_poly.pdbx_strand_id
1 'polypeptide(L)'
;MKIDYAFVVFLYAYINQIDLSLDRSRWESIDNLRNFYKNQISPKNIVAYLMNRLNLEVEKVDNLIFLKEESFGGRIKDSLLSSFKKDIFLEEDNVYFLCNRLLLFDQFLEKDMQVHRLELEKLRIDFSKLNFGTFMWKLTRKDRLRAYKVEHFLQNTSVNTLSISEFSKNYFKN
;
A
#
# COMPACT_ATOMS: atom_id res chain seq x y z
N MET A 1 7.15 12.28 9.19
CA MET A 1 6.21 11.49 10.02
C MET A 1 6.87 10.21 10.51
N LYS A 2 6.75 9.89 11.80
CA LYS A 2 7.44 8.76 12.45
C LYS A 2 6.51 7.56 12.54
N ILE A 3 6.92 6.40 12.03
CA ILE A 3 6.14 5.17 11.98
C ILE A 3 7.01 4.00 12.47
N ASP A 4 6.42 3.02 13.16
CA ASP A 4 7.15 1.84 13.60
C ASP A 4 7.58 0.96 12.42
N TYR A 5 8.78 0.37 12.51
CA TYR A 5 9.36 -0.40 11.41
C TYR A 5 8.46 -1.57 10.96
N ALA A 6 7.86 -2.28 11.92
CA ALA A 6 6.98 -3.42 11.61
C ALA A 6 5.74 -2.99 10.82
N PHE A 7 5.20 -1.79 11.08
CA PHE A 7 4.09 -1.25 10.30
C PHE A 7 4.54 -0.84 8.90
N VAL A 8 5.77 -0.34 8.72
CA VAL A 8 6.33 -0.08 7.39
C VAL A 8 6.51 -1.37 6.59
N VAL A 9 6.92 -2.47 7.23
CA VAL A 9 6.96 -3.81 6.58
C VAL A 9 5.55 -4.24 6.17
N PHE A 10 4.55 -4.03 7.03
CA PHE A 10 3.15 -4.28 6.69
C PHE A 10 2.66 -3.42 5.52
N LEU A 11 2.89 -2.11 5.54
CA LEU A 11 2.50 -1.20 4.45
C LEU A 11 3.12 -1.63 3.12
N TYR A 12 4.41 -2.00 3.13
CA TYR A 12 5.09 -2.49 1.94
C TYR A 12 4.46 -3.79 1.40
N ALA A 13 4.14 -4.75 2.28
CA ALA A 13 3.46 -5.98 1.89
C ALA A 13 2.04 -5.70 1.37
N TYR A 14 1.30 -4.81 2.01
CA TYR A 14 -0.06 -4.45 1.64
C TYR A 14 -0.11 -3.74 0.27
N ILE A 15 0.76 -2.76 0.05
CA ILE A 15 0.89 -2.06 -1.23
C ILE A 15 1.33 -3.04 -2.32
N ASN A 16 2.25 -3.96 -2.02
CA ASN A 16 2.67 -5.00 -2.97
C ASN A 16 1.51 -5.96 -3.32
N GLN A 17 0.68 -6.35 -2.35
CA GLN A 17 -0.53 -7.13 -2.61
C GLN A 17 -1.47 -6.37 -3.56
N ILE A 18 -1.67 -5.07 -3.36
CA ILE A 18 -2.51 -4.25 -4.24
C ILE A 18 -1.92 -4.15 -5.65
N ASP A 19 -0.64 -3.79 -5.79
CA ASP A 19 0.03 -3.68 -7.11
C ASP A 19 -0.11 -4.99 -7.90
N LEU A 20 0.21 -6.13 -7.28
CA LEU A 20 0.07 -7.45 -7.91
C LEU A 20 -1.39 -7.79 -8.24
N SER A 21 -2.33 -7.50 -7.33
CA SER A 21 -3.74 -7.79 -7.57
C SER A 21 -4.31 -6.94 -8.70
N LEU A 22 -3.93 -5.67 -8.79
CA LEU A 22 -4.31 -4.77 -9.89
C LEU A 22 -3.69 -5.22 -11.21
N ASP A 23 -2.42 -5.63 -11.24
CA ASP A 23 -1.78 -6.16 -12.44
C ASP A 23 -2.53 -7.39 -12.98
N ARG A 24 -2.93 -8.30 -12.08
CA ARG A 24 -3.68 -9.51 -12.42
C ARG A 24 -5.14 -9.22 -12.81
N SER A 25 -5.75 -8.18 -12.25
CA SER A 25 -7.13 -7.79 -12.55
C SER A 25 -7.35 -7.42 -14.02
N ARG A 26 -6.29 -7.10 -14.78
CA ARG A 26 -6.38 -6.83 -16.22
C ARG A 26 -6.98 -7.98 -17.04
N TRP A 27 -6.87 -9.21 -16.53
CA TRP A 27 -7.28 -10.43 -17.22
C TRP A 27 -8.68 -10.92 -16.82
N GLU A 28 -9.33 -10.25 -15.86
CA GLU A 28 -10.58 -10.69 -15.24
C GLU A 28 -11.57 -9.54 -15.04
N SER A 29 -12.78 -9.86 -14.59
CA SER A 29 -13.73 -8.84 -14.14
C SER A 29 -13.25 -8.17 -12.85
N ILE A 30 -13.56 -6.88 -12.68
CA ILE A 30 -13.31 -6.17 -11.41
C ILE A 30 -14.10 -6.80 -10.25
N ASP A 31 -15.23 -7.45 -10.52
CA ASP A 31 -16.02 -8.13 -9.49
C ASP A 31 -15.25 -9.29 -8.82
N ASN A 32 -14.38 -9.96 -9.57
CA ASN A 32 -13.51 -11.00 -9.00
C ASN A 32 -12.46 -10.39 -8.06
N LEU A 33 -11.90 -9.23 -8.41
CA LEU A 33 -11.01 -8.47 -7.53
C LEU A 33 -11.75 -8.01 -6.26
N ARG A 34 -12.98 -7.49 -6.40
CA ARG A 34 -13.85 -7.11 -5.26
C ARG A 34 -14.10 -8.28 -4.33
N ASN A 35 -14.44 -9.44 -4.90
CA ASN A 35 -14.67 -10.65 -4.12
C ASN A 35 -13.43 -11.09 -3.34
N PHE A 36 -12.24 -10.98 -3.93
CA PHE A 36 -10.98 -11.24 -3.22
C PHE A 36 -10.80 -10.30 -2.02
N TYR A 37 -11.01 -8.99 -2.20
CA TYR A 37 -10.81 -7.99 -1.14
C TYR A 37 -11.86 -8.00 -0.02
N LYS A 38 -12.99 -8.72 -0.17
CA LYS A 38 -13.97 -8.92 0.93
C LYS A 38 -13.36 -9.59 2.17
N ASN A 39 -12.34 -10.42 1.97
CA ASN A 39 -11.67 -11.17 3.04
C ASN A 39 -10.29 -10.58 3.37
N GLN A 40 -9.93 -9.43 2.79
CA GLN A 40 -8.67 -8.75 3.05
C GLN A 40 -8.90 -7.55 3.99
N ILE A 41 -7.82 -6.98 4.49
CA ILE A 41 -7.89 -5.75 5.29
C ILE A 41 -8.40 -4.63 4.38
N SER A 42 -9.47 -3.95 4.77
CA SER A 42 -10.04 -2.86 3.97
C SER A 42 -9.07 -1.67 3.89
N PRO A 43 -8.86 -1.08 2.69
CA PRO A 43 -8.02 0.11 2.52
C PRO A 43 -8.42 1.26 3.45
N LYS A 44 -9.72 1.53 3.64
CA LYS A 44 -10.18 2.59 4.54
C LYS A 44 -9.78 2.39 6.00
N ASN A 45 -9.66 1.13 6.46
CA ASN A 45 -9.21 0.85 7.83
C ASN A 45 -7.74 1.24 8.03
N ILE A 46 -6.91 1.05 7.00
CA ILE A 46 -5.50 1.46 7.01
C ILE A 46 -5.39 2.97 6.99
N VAL A 47 -6.21 3.64 6.18
CA VAL A 47 -6.30 5.11 6.15
C VAL A 47 -6.70 5.64 7.53
N ALA A 48 -7.77 5.13 8.12
CA ALA A 48 -8.21 5.53 9.46
C ALA A 48 -7.11 5.34 10.52
N TYR A 49 -6.38 4.22 10.45
CA TYR A 49 -5.23 3.97 11.32
C TYR A 49 -4.12 5.01 11.12
N LEU A 50 -3.71 5.27 9.87
CA LEU A 50 -2.67 6.26 9.53
C LEU A 50 -3.06 7.67 9.98
N MET A 51 -4.30 8.07 9.72
CA MET A 51 -4.82 9.39 10.10
C MET A 51 -4.81 9.59 11.61
N ASN A 52 -5.30 8.61 12.36
CA ASN A 52 -5.27 8.67 13.82
C ASN A 52 -3.83 8.67 14.36
N ARG A 53 -3.01 7.74 13.88
CA ARG A 53 -1.64 7.53 14.38
C ARG A 53 -0.73 8.73 14.12
N LEU A 54 -0.92 9.41 13.00
CA LEU A 54 -0.06 10.50 12.54
C LEU A 54 -0.72 11.88 12.65
N ASN A 55 -1.94 11.94 13.18
CA ASN A 55 -2.74 13.17 13.31
C ASN A 55 -2.85 13.93 11.97
N LEU A 56 -3.25 13.22 10.92
CA LEU A 56 -3.38 13.77 9.56
C LEU A 56 -4.66 14.59 9.42
N GLU A 57 -4.58 15.66 8.64
CA GLU A 57 -5.73 16.50 8.28
C GLU A 57 -6.52 15.88 7.13
N VAL A 58 -7.83 15.67 7.32
CA VAL A 58 -8.72 15.10 6.29
C VAL A 58 -8.68 15.91 4.99
N GLU A 59 -8.70 17.23 5.11
CA GLU A 59 -8.74 18.16 3.95
C GLU A 59 -7.54 18.00 3.00
N LYS A 60 -6.37 17.60 3.53
CA LYS A 60 -5.15 17.35 2.74
C LYS A 60 -5.17 15.98 2.05
N VAL A 61 -5.89 14.99 2.61
CA VAL A 61 -6.10 13.70 1.95
C VAL A 61 -6.99 13.85 0.72
N ASP A 62 -8.02 14.69 0.83
CA ASP A 62 -9.00 14.89 -0.25
C ASP A 62 -8.46 15.81 -1.36
N ASN A 63 -7.56 16.75 -1.03
CA ASN A 63 -7.03 17.74 -1.96
C ASN A 63 -5.55 17.53 -2.28
N LEU A 64 -5.25 16.64 -3.24
CA LEU A 64 -3.87 16.40 -3.68
C LEU A 64 -3.21 17.56 -4.43
N ILE A 65 -3.95 18.62 -4.76
CA ILE A 65 -3.38 19.85 -5.35
C ILE A 65 -2.29 20.46 -4.45
N PHE A 66 -2.36 20.19 -3.14
CA PHE A 66 -1.33 20.59 -2.18
C PHE A 66 -0.08 19.69 -2.18
N LEU A 67 -0.15 18.51 -2.79
CA LEU A 67 1.01 17.63 -2.93
C LEU A 67 1.79 18.03 -4.17
N LYS A 68 3.06 18.39 -3.98
CA LYS A 68 3.95 18.65 -5.12
C LYS A 68 4.07 17.38 -5.96
N GLU A 69 3.54 17.43 -7.17
CA GLU A 69 3.79 16.44 -8.24
C GLU A 69 5.31 16.26 -8.47
N GLU A 70 6.06 17.34 -8.19
CA GLU A 70 7.52 17.41 -8.16
C GLU A 70 8.12 16.84 -6.86
N SER A 71 8.30 15.52 -6.81
CA SER A 71 9.57 14.86 -6.46
C SER A 71 9.42 13.40 -6.00
N PHE A 72 8.60 12.60 -6.69
CA PHE A 72 8.76 11.14 -6.63
C PHE A 72 10.18 10.67 -7.10
N GLY A 73 11.03 11.58 -7.59
CA GLY A 73 12.47 11.40 -7.86
C GLY A 73 13.44 11.87 -6.76
N GLY A 74 12.98 12.14 -5.54
CA GLY A 74 13.80 12.68 -4.43
C GLY A 74 14.61 11.64 -3.65
N ARG A 75 15.86 11.41 -4.08
CA ARG A 75 17.07 11.02 -3.30
C ARG A 75 16.90 10.16 -2.03
N ILE A 76 17.28 8.88 -2.13
CA ILE A 76 17.62 8.06 -0.97
C ILE A 76 19.03 8.45 -0.48
N LYS A 77 19.12 9.21 0.62
CA LYS A 77 20.38 9.40 1.36
C LYS A 77 20.55 8.43 2.53
N ASP A 78 19.51 7.67 2.85
CA ASP A 78 19.47 6.78 4.02
C ASP A 78 19.36 5.30 3.59
N SER A 79 20.38 4.81 2.91
CA SER A 79 20.59 3.38 2.70
C SER A 79 21.84 2.99 3.45
N LEU A 80 21.70 2.24 4.56
CA LEU A 80 22.59 1.12 4.93
C LEU A 80 22.41 0.60 6.38
N LEU A 81 21.64 1.28 7.25
CA LEU A 81 21.48 0.85 8.66
C LEU A 81 20.01 0.61 9.09
N SER A 82 19.16 0.04 8.23
CA SER A 82 17.74 -0.21 8.55
C SER A 82 17.50 -1.32 9.57
N SER A 83 18.43 -2.26 9.74
CA SER A 83 18.26 -3.45 10.59
C SER A 83 18.13 -3.18 12.09
N PHE A 84 18.40 -1.94 12.56
CA PHE A 84 18.32 -1.55 13.98
C PHE A 84 17.28 -0.45 14.25
N LYS A 85 16.55 0.01 13.22
CA LYS A 85 15.60 1.12 13.38
C LYS A 85 14.29 0.59 13.96
N LYS A 86 13.98 0.97 15.21
CA LYS A 86 12.63 0.79 15.79
C LYS A 86 11.59 1.60 15.03
N ASP A 87 11.98 2.77 14.55
CA ASP A 87 11.12 3.74 13.88
C ASP A 87 11.73 4.20 12.55
N ILE A 88 10.85 4.44 11.58
CA ILE A 88 11.14 4.91 10.23
C ILE A 88 10.46 6.25 10.02
N PHE A 89 11.15 7.17 9.34
CA PHE A 89 10.58 8.45 8.93
C PHE A 89 10.06 8.36 7.50
N LEU A 90 8.77 8.65 7.32
CA LEU A 90 8.15 8.90 6.02
C LEU A 90 7.95 10.40 5.83
N GLU A 91 8.06 10.85 4.60
CA GLU A 91 7.69 12.22 4.24
C GLU A 91 6.18 12.39 4.33
N GLU A 92 5.74 13.56 4.77
CA GLU A 92 4.32 13.87 4.97
C GLU A 92 3.51 13.74 3.68
N ASP A 93 4.01 14.31 2.58
CA ASP A 93 3.36 14.23 1.26
C ASP A 93 3.17 12.79 0.79
N ASN A 94 4.15 11.92 1.03
CA ASN A 94 4.08 10.50 0.72
C ASN A 94 2.98 9.78 1.52
N VAL A 95 2.74 10.18 2.77
CA VAL A 95 1.68 9.61 3.62
C VAL A 95 0.31 10.08 3.16
N TYR A 96 0.13 11.37 2.87
CA TYR A 96 -1.12 11.90 2.33
C TYR A 96 -1.46 11.27 0.97
N PHE A 97 -0.47 11.16 0.08
CA PHE A 97 -0.65 10.52 -1.21
C PHE A 97 -1.05 9.05 -1.06
N LEU A 98 -0.39 8.30 -0.17
CA LEU A 98 -0.79 6.92 0.14
C LEU A 98 -2.25 6.85 0.62
N CYS A 99 -2.64 7.71 1.57
CA CYS A 99 -4.01 7.70 2.11
C CYS A 99 -5.04 7.95 1.00
N ASN A 100 -4.79 8.93 0.15
CA ASN A 100 -5.67 9.23 -0.98
C ASN A 100 -5.79 8.04 -1.95
N ARG A 101 -4.67 7.42 -2.34
CA ARG A 101 -4.69 6.26 -3.25
C ARG A 101 -5.38 5.05 -2.64
N LEU A 102 -5.24 4.85 -1.33
CA LEU A 102 -5.98 3.82 -0.60
C LEU A 102 -7.49 4.09 -0.58
N LEU A 103 -7.93 5.33 -0.39
CA LEU A 103 -9.35 5.69 -0.48
C LEU A 103 -9.90 5.52 -1.89
N LEU A 104 -9.15 5.92 -2.93
CA LEU A 104 -9.53 5.69 -4.32
C LEU A 104 -9.66 4.18 -4.61
N PHE A 105 -8.74 3.37 -4.07
CA PHE A 105 -8.83 1.93 -4.20
C PHE A 105 -10.07 1.37 -3.48
N ASP A 106 -10.36 1.85 -2.27
CA ASP A 106 -11.57 1.47 -1.52
C ASP A 106 -12.84 1.75 -2.34
N GLN A 107 -12.92 2.92 -2.99
CA GLN A 107 -14.02 3.28 -3.89
C GLN A 107 -14.13 2.29 -5.05
N PHE A 108 -13.02 1.93 -5.71
CA PHE A 108 -13.04 0.96 -6.80
C PHE A 108 -13.56 -0.42 -6.37
N LEU A 109 -13.40 -0.77 -5.09
CA LEU A 109 -13.89 -2.01 -4.51
C LEU A 109 -15.40 -1.99 -4.21
N GLU A 110 -16.08 -0.84 -4.32
CA GLU A 110 -17.54 -0.74 -4.18
C GLU A 110 -18.25 -1.43 -5.33
N LYS A 111 -19.27 -2.24 -5.01
CA LYS A 111 -19.92 -3.19 -5.94
C LYS A 111 -20.49 -2.53 -7.20
N ASP A 112 -20.99 -1.31 -7.11
CA ASP A 112 -21.73 -0.66 -8.19
C ASP A 112 -20.87 0.35 -8.97
N MET A 113 -19.60 0.52 -8.62
CA MET A 113 -18.71 1.46 -9.30
C MET A 113 -18.29 0.91 -10.67
N GLN A 114 -18.45 1.70 -11.73
CA GLN A 114 -17.84 1.38 -13.02
C GLN A 114 -16.42 1.95 -13.04
N VAL A 115 -15.41 1.08 -13.16
CA VAL A 115 -14.01 1.50 -13.14
C VAL A 115 -13.36 1.15 -14.47
N HIS A 116 -12.81 2.15 -15.15
CA HIS A 116 -12.15 1.92 -16.42
C HIS A 116 -10.78 1.26 -16.20
N ARG A 117 -10.37 0.36 -17.10
CA ARG A 117 -9.05 -0.33 -17.01
C ARG A 117 -7.87 0.63 -16.89
N LEU A 118 -7.94 1.78 -17.55
CA LEU A 118 -6.91 2.81 -17.46
C LEU A 118 -6.81 3.43 -16.05
N GLU A 119 -7.92 3.51 -15.31
CA GLU A 119 -7.91 4.04 -13.95
C GLU A 119 -7.28 3.06 -12.97
N LEU A 120 -7.58 1.75 -13.14
CA LEU A 120 -6.88 0.69 -12.41
C LEU A 120 -5.38 0.70 -12.69
N GLU A 121 -4.97 0.90 -13.94
CA GLU A 121 -3.56 0.96 -14.30
C GLU A 121 -2.85 2.18 -13.74
N LYS A 122 -3.49 3.36 -13.76
CA LYS A 122 -2.96 4.58 -13.12
C LYS A 122 -2.76 4.35 -11.63
N LEU A 123 -3.76 3.80 -10.95
CA LEU A 123 -3.70 3.51 -9.52
C LEU A 123 -2.58 2.49 -9.19
N ARG A 124 -2.44 1.45 -10.02
CA ARG A 124 -1.35 0.48 -9.89
C ARG A 124 0.02 1.14 -10.01
N ILE A 125 0.23 1.99 -11.00
CA ILE A 125 1.49 2.73 -11.19
C ILE A 125 1.78 3.61 -9.97
N ASP A 126 0.77 4.27 -9.40
CA ASP A 126 0.93 5.11 -8.20
C ASP A 126 1.36 4.29 -6.97
N PHE A 127 0.75 3.12 -6.75
CA PHE A 127 1.19 2.19 -5.71
C PHE A 127 2.61 1.67 -5.96
N SER A 128 2.94 1.33 -7.20
CA SER A 128 4.28 0.86 -7.57
C SER A 128 5.35 1.93 -7.30
N LYS A 129 5.08 3.19 -7.66
CA LYS A 129 5.97 4.33 -7.34
C LYS A 129 6.18 4.49 -5.84
N LEU A 130 5.13 4.43 -5.02
CA LEU A 130 5.26 4.46 -3.57
C LEU A 130 6.11 3.29 -3.05
N ASN A 131 5.85 2.08 -3.55
CA ASN A 131 6.49 0.87 -3.05
C ASN A 131 7.99 0.87 -3.36
N PHE A 132 8.35 1.08 -4.62
CA PHE A 132 9.74 1.03 -5.10
C PHE A 132 10.50 2.35 -4.92
N GLY A 133 9.81 3.49 -4.85
CA GLY A 133 10.42 4.80 -4.64
C GLY A 133 10.59 5.17 -3.17
N THR A 134 9.63 4.78 -2.30
CA THR A 134 9.59 5.25 -0.90
C THR A 134 9.83 4.12 0.10
N PHE A 135 9.07 3.03 0.04
CA PHE A 135 9.06 2.01 1.09
C PHE A 135 10.24 1.04 1.00
N MET A 136 10.56 0.54 -0.21
CA MET A 136 11.56 -0.51 -0.44
C MET A 136 12.92 -0.22 0.23
N TRP A 137 13.38 1.02 0.12
CA TRP A 137 14.69 1.45 0.60
C TRP A 137 14.78 1.57 2.12
N LYS A 138 13.64 1.62 2.81
CA LYS A 138 13.56 1.74 4.27
C LYS A 138 13.58 0.37 4.97
N LEU A 139 13.49 -0.73 4.21
CA LEU A 139 13.40 -2.10 4.71
C LEU A 139 14.71 -2.86 4.61
N THR A 140 14.85 -3.93 5.38
CA THR A 140 15.91 -4.93 5.16
C THR A 140 15.61 -5.78 3.92
N ARG A 141 16.64 -6.35 3.29
CA ARG A 141 16.46 -7.29 2.17
C ARG A 141 15.59 -8.49 2.58
N LYS A 142 15.76 -9.00 3.80
CA LYS A 142 15.01 -10.13 4.33
C LYS A 142 13.51 -9.81 4.38
N ASP A 143 13.14 -8.67 4.94
CA ASP A 143 11.73 -8.28 5.07
C ASP A 143 11.10 -7.96 3.71
N ARG A 144 11.86 -7.36 2.78
CA ARG A 144 11.41 -7.21 1.39
C ARG A 144 11.09 -8.54 0.72
N LEU A 145 12.03 -9.49 0.78
CA LEU A 145 11.85 -10.82 0.20
C LEU A 145 10.69 -11.58 0.84
N ARG A 146 10.44 -11.36 2.14
CA ARG A 146 9.27 -11.91 2.83
C ARG A 146 7.98 -11.27 2.31
N ALA A 147 7.93 -9.94 2.23
CA ALA A 147 6.75 -9.20 1.76
C ALA A 147 6.39 -9.48 0.29
N TYR A 148 7.36 -9.80 -0.57
CA TYR A 148 7.08 -10.25 -1.94
C TYR A 148 6.28 -11.56 -2.03
N LYS A 149 6.24 -12.35 -0.96
CA LYS A 149 5.45 -13.59 -0.89
C LYS A 149 4.01 -13.34 -0.42
N VAL A 150 3.59 -12.09 -0.26
CA VAL A 150 2.22 -11.78 0.14
C VAL A 150 1.21 -12.37 -0.85
N GLU A 151 0.13 -12.93 -0.32
CA GLU A 151 -0.99 -13.41 -1.11
C GLU A 151 -1.59 -12.29 -1.98
N HIS A 152 -2.04 -12.59 -3.20
CA HIS A 152 -2.68 -11.61 -4.09
C HIS A 152 -3.73 -12.25 -5.00
N PHE A 153 -4.56 -11.43 -5.64
CA PHE A 153 -5.60 -11.87 -6.57
C PHE A 153 -5.02 -12.65 -7.76
N LEU A 154 -5.67 -13.76 -8.16
CA LEU A 154 -5.22 -14.71 -9.19
C LEU A 154 -3.80 -15.25 -8.97
N GLN A 155 -3.40 -15.39 -7.71
CA GLN A 155 -2.18 -16.09 -7.38
C GLN A 155 -2.21 -17.55 -7.85
N ASN A 156 -1.11 -17.99 -8.47
CA ASN A 156 -0.88 -19.40 -8.75
C ASN A 156 -0.82 -20.21 -7.43
N THR A 157 -1.68 -21.21 -7.30
CA THR A 157 -1.81 -22.08 -6.12
C THR A 157 -0.59 -22.94 -5.83
N SER A 158 0.31 -23.12 -6.81
CA SER A 158 1.57 -23.85 -6.60
C SER A 158 2.65 -23.02 -5.89
N VAL A 159 2.44 -21.71 -5.75
CA VAL A 159 3.38 -20.80 -5.09
C VAL A 159 3.00 -20.63 -3.63
N ASN A 160 3.92 -20.97 -2.73
CA ASN A 160 3.72 -20.75 -1.30
C ASN A 160 3.73 -19.25 -0.95
N THR A 161 2.68 -18.80 -0.26
CA THR A 161 2.47 -17.40 0.12
C THR A 161 2.25 -17.20 1.60
N LEU A 162 2.37 -15.92 1.98
CA LEU A 162 2.08 -15.44 3.32
C LEU A 162 0.79 -14.62 3.25
N SER A 163 -0.15 -14.89 4.15
CA SER A 163 -1.35 -14.08 4.24
C SER A 163 -0.99 -12.65 4.66
N ILE A 164 -1.72 -11.65 4.17
CA ILE A 164 -1.52 -10.26 4.62
C ILE A 164 -1.69 -10.12 6.14
N SER A 165 -2.51 -10.98 6.73
CA SER A 165 -2.73 -11.09 8.17
C SER A 165 -1.46 -11.37 8.97
N GLU A 166 -0.47 -12.04 8.37
CA GLU A 166 0.82 -12.30 9.01
C GLU A 166 1.64 -11.05 9.26
N PHE A 167 1.41 -10.01 8.46
CA PHE A 167 2.08 -8.73 8.57
C PHE A 167 1.30 -7.77 9.47
N SER A 168 -0.03 -7.94 9.58
CA SER A 168 -0.92 -7.01 10.27
C SER A 168 -1.25 -7.35 11.72
N LYS A 169 -0.81 -8.51 12.25
CA LYS A 169 -1.21 -9.07 13.57
C LYS A 169 -1.23 -8.08 14.74
N ASN A 170 -0.36 -7.07 14.71
CA ASN A 170 -0.22 -6.08 15.78
C ASN A 170 -1.10 -4.83 15.60
N TYR A 171 -1.81 -4.70 14.47
CA TYR A 171 -2.50 -3.47 14.07
C TYR A 171 -3.97 -3.70 13.73
N PHE A 172 -4.29 -4.84 13.12
CA PHE A 172 -5.64 -5.17 12.68
C PHE A 172 -6.00 -6.59 13.13
N LYS A 173 -7.25 -6.78 13.57
CA LYS A 173 -7.83 -8.11 13.76
C LYS A 173 -8.57 -8.49 12.48
N ASN A 174 -8.28 -9.68 11.96
CA ASN A 174 -9.10 -10.30 10.93
C ASN A 174 -10.42 -10.81 11.51
#